data_AF-A0AAT9IN73-F1
#
_entry.id   AF-A0AAT9IN73-F1
#
_cell.length_a   1.000
_cell.length_b   1.000
_cell.length_c   1.000
_cell.angle_alpha   90.00
_cell.angle_beta   90.00
_cell.angle_gamma   90.00
#
_symmetry.space_group_name_H-M   'P 1'
#
loop_
_entity.id
_entity.type
_entity.pdbx_description
1 polymer ?
#
loop_
_entity_poly.entity_id
_entity_poly.type
_entity_poly.pdbx_seq_one_letter_code
_entity_poly.pdbx_strand_id
1 'polypeptide(L)'
;MIQGFKDFIMRGNVIDLAVAVVIGGAFTAIVTAIVDSIITPLIALFYKPGDNGEVGPQFRGLHGDLVTFPLGNLLTAIISFFAVALVVYLVFVVPMNKWKERQAAKAGVVEEAAKLPTEAELLIQIRDLLEQQRGTAAPTRSTEPPSPSI
;
A
#
# COMPACT_ATOMS: atom_id res chain seq x y z
N MET A 1 1.83 18.27 30.92
CA MET A 1 1.21 17.18 30.12
C MET A 1 0.70 17.67 28.76
N ILE A 2 -0.13 18.72 28.71
CA ILE A 2 -0.70 19.26 27.46
C ILE A 2 0.38 19.74 26.47
N GLN A 3 1.46 20.35 26.97
CA GLN A 3 2.58 20.81 26.13
C GLN A 3 3.37 19.64 25.51
N GLY A 4 3.70 18.61 26.31
CA GLY A 4 4.34 17.39 25.81
C GLY A 4 3.46 16.57 24.85
N PHE A 5 2.14 16.65 24.99
CA PHE A 5 1.20 16.05 24.03
C PHE A 5 1.15 16.81 22.70
N LYS A 6 1.17 18.15 22.75
CA LYS A 6 1.31 18.99 21.55
C LYS A 6 2.61 18.69 20.80
N ASP A 7 3.73 18.60 21.53
CA ASP A 7 5.05 18.30 20.96
C ASP A 7 5.14 16.87 20.38
N PHE A 8 4.34 15.94 20.91
CA PHE A 8 4.20 14.58 20.39
C PHE A 8 3.40 14.54 19.08
N ILE A 9 2.26 15.25 19.01
CA ILE A 9 1.44 15.34 17.80
C ILE A 9 2.17 16.12 16.70
N MET A 10 2.90 17.19 17.04
CA MET A 10 3.69 17.98 16.09
C MET A 10 4.82 17.19 15.41
N ARG A 11 5.12 15.98 15.90
CA ARG A 11 5.99 15.01 15.25
C ARG A 11 5.22 14.42 14.05
N GLY A 12 5.21 15.14 12.92
CA GLY A 12 4.31 14.97 11.76
C GLY A 12 3.94 13.54 11.35
N ASN A 13 4.84 12.57 11.51
CA ASN A 13 4.57 11.14 11.32
C ASN A 13 3.35 10.61 12.09
N VAL A 14 3.02 11.16 13.27
CA VAL A 14 1.86 10.75 14.08
C VAL A 14 0.56 11.33 13.52
N ILE A 15 0.58 12.58 13.03
CA ILE A 15 -0.59 13.22 12.42
C ILE A 15 -0.96 12.49 11.13
N ASP A 16 0.02 12.21 10.26
CA ASP A 16 -0.22 11.55 8.99
C ASP A 16 -0.78 10.13 9.18
N LEU A 17 -0.25 9.39 10.16
CA LEU A 17 -0.78 8.08 10.53
C LEU A 17 -2.21 8.18 11.08
N ALA A 18 -2.47 9.13 11.98
CA ALA A 18 -3.80 9.32 12.56
C ALA A 18 -4.84 9.67 11.47
N VAL A 19 -4.48 10.57 10.55
CA VAL A 19 -5.33 10.95 9.42
C VAL A 19 -5.58 9.76 8.51
N ALA A 20 -4.55 8.98 8.18
CA ALA A 20 -4.68 7.78 7.35
C ALA A 20 -5.67 6.76 7.96
N VAL A 21 -5.60 6.52 9.27
CA VAL A 21 -6.50 5.58 9.96
C VAL A 21 -7.94 6.10 9.97
N VAL A 22 -8.15 7.38 10.29
CA VAL A 22 -9.50 7.97 10.34
C VAL A 22 -10.16 7.98 8.97
N ILE A 23 -9.43 8.42 7.94
CA ILE A 23 -9.94 8.45 6.56
C ILE A 23 -10.16 7.03 6.04
N GLY A 24 -9.25 6.10 6.33
CA GLY A 24 -9.41 4.68 5.97
C GLY A 24 -10.67 4.06 6.57
N GLY A 25 -10.94 4.32 7.84
CA GLY A 25 -12.17 3.87 8.51
C GLY A 25 -13.44 4.47 7.91
N ALA A 26 -13.46 5.79 7.70
CA ALA A 26 -14.60 6.48 7.10
C ALA A 26 -14.89 5.97 5.67
N PHE A 27 -13.85 5.75 4.87
CA PHE A 27 -14.03 5.23 3.52
C PHE A 27 -14.53 3.79 3.51
N THR A 28 -14.02 2.95 4.41
CA THR A 28 -14.49 1.57 4.57
C THR A 28 -16.00 1.56 4.83
N ALA A 29 -16.50 2.44 5.71
CA ALA A 29 -17.93 2.56 5.98
C ALA A 29 -18.76 2.93 4.73
N ILE A 30 -18.25 3.81 3.86
CA ILE A 30 -18.91 4.17 2.59
C ILE A 30 -18.99 2.96 1.66
N VAL A 31 -17.88 2.22 1.50
CA VAL A 31 -17.86 1.03 0.64
C VAL A 31 -18.80 -0.04 1.18
N THR A 32 -18.75 -0.32 2.48
CA THR A 32 -19.66 -1.25 3.14
C THR A 32 -21.11 -0.85 2.92
N ALA A 33 -21.47 0.43 3.07
CA ALA A 33 -22.82 0.90 2.84
C ALA A 33 -23.29 0.66 1.39
N ILE A 34 -22.41 0.85 0.40
CA ILE A 34 -22.72 0.57 -1.02
C ILE A 34 -22.94 -0.94 -1.23
N VAL A 35 -22.06 -1.77 -0.67
CA VAL A 35 -22.18 -3.23 -0.78
C VAL A 35 -23.47 -3.71 -0.11
N ASP A 36 -23.76 -3.26 1.10
CA ASP A 36 -24.96 -3.65 1.85
C ASP A 36 -26.26 -3.15 1.23
N SER A 37 -26.23 -1.98 0.58
CA SER A 37 -27.44 -1.37 -0.01
C SER A 37 -27.73 -1.85 -1.43
N ILE A 38 -26.71 -2.29 -2.17
CA ILE A 38 -26.85 -2.64 -3.60
C ILE A 38 -26.48 -4.09 -3.85
N ILE A 39 -25.30 -4.51 -3.41
CA ILE A 39 -24.76 -5.83 -3.74
C ILE A 39 -25.44 -6.93 -2.91
N THR A 40 -25.57 -6.75 -1.60
CA THR A 40 -26.21 -7.74 -0.72
C THR A 40 -27.67 -8.03 -1.12
N PRO A 41 -28.53 -7.03 -1.44
CA PRO A 41 -29.87 -7.29 -1.96
C PRO A 41 -29.87 -7.99 -3.33
N LEU A 42 -28.96 -7.63 -4.24
CA LEU A 42 -28.83 -8.30 -5.54
C LEU A 42 -28.44 -9.77 -5.37
N ILE A 43 -27.54 -10.08 -4.44
CA ILE A 43 -27.20 -11.47 -4.08
C ILE A 43 -28.42 -12.17 -3.48
N ALA A 44 -29.14 -11.49 -2.58
CA ALA A 44 -30.34 -12.03 -1.94
C ALA A 44 -31.46 -12.40 -2.93
N LEU A 45 -31.52 -11.74 -4.10
CA LEU A 45 -32.44 -12.10 -5.18
C LEU A 45 -32.12 -13.46 -5.83
N PHE A 46 -30.84 -13.80 -5.99
CA PHE A 46 -30.42 -15.09 -6.59
C PHE A 46 -30.20 -16.19 -5.54
N TYR A 47 -29.94 -15.79 -4.30
CA TYR A 47 -29.67 -16.64 -3.16
C TYR A 47 -30.50 -16.15 -1.98
N LYS A 48 -31.64 -16.77 -1.68
CA LYS A 48 -32.44 -16.39 -0.51
C LYS A 48 -31.81 -17.01 0.74
N PRO A 49 -31.19 -16.25 1.66
CA PRO A 49 -31.00 -16.76 3.01
C PRO A 49 -32.40 -16.97 3.54
N GLY A 50 -32.75 -18.18 3.99
CA GLY A 50 -34.00 -18.35 4.73
C GLY A 50 -34.06 -17.32 5.85
N ASP A 51 -35.26 -16.81 6.18
CA ASP A 51 -35.50 -15.70 7.13
C ASP A 51 -34.81 -15.84 8.51
N ASN A 52 -34.20 -17.00 8.80
CA ASN A 52 -33.52 -17.34 10.03
C ASN A 52 -31.99 -17.53 9.89
N GLY A 53 -31.37 -17.30 8.72
CA GLY A 53 -29.95 -17.61 8.49
C GLY A 53 -29.62 -19.10 8.46
N GLU A 54 -30.64 -19.96 8.50
CA GLU A 54 -30.55 -21.41 8.62
C GLU A 54 -30.49 -22.13 7.27
N VAL A 55 -29.62 -21.66 6.37
CA VAL A 55 -29.33 -22.42 5.15
C VAL A 55 -28.02 -23.17 5.34
N GLY A 56 -28.17 -24.39 5.84
CA GLY A 56 -27.11 -25.40 5.86
C GLY A 56 -27.55 -26.68 6.57
N PRO A 57 -26.75 -27.75 6.46
CA PRO A 57 -27.07 -29.04 7.06
C PRO A 57 -27.20 -28.88 8.58
N GLN A 58 -28.36 -29.28 9.11
CA GLN A 58 -28.61 -29.33 10.54
C GLN A 58 -28.04 -30.65 11.07
N PHE A 59 -27.15 -30.56 12.04
CA PHE A 59 -26.63 -31.74 12.73
C PHE A 59 -27.15 -31.76 14.16
N ARG A 60 -27.44 -32.97 14.65
CA ARG A 60 -27.85 -33.15 16.04
C ARG A 60 -26.63 -32.96 16.92
N GLY A 61 -26.64 -31.93 17.74
CA GLY A 61 -25.60 -31.66 18.72
C GLY A 61 -25.53 -32.74 19.79
N LEU A 62 -24.41 -32.82 20.50
CA LEU A 62 -24.14 -33.82 21.54
C LEU A 62 -25.16 -33.78 22.70
N HIS A 63 -25.94 -32.70 22.82
CA HIS A 63 -26.93 -32.45 23.87
C HIS A 63 -28.39 -32.55 23.37
N GLY A 64 -28.61 -32.96 22.12
CA GLY A 64 -29.94 -33.14 21.53
C GLY A 64 -30.48 -31.93 20.76
N ASP A 65 -29.85 -30.76 20.88
CA ASP A 65 -30.22 -29.56 20.12
C ASP A 65 -29.81 -29.67 18.64
N LEU A 66 -30.64 -29.13 17.75
CA LEU A 66 -30.30 -29.00 16.33
C LEU A 66 -29.31 -27.83 16.18
N VAL A 67 -28.10 -28.14 15.69
CA VAL A 67 -27.08 -27.14 15.37
C VAL A 67 -27.10 -26.92 13.87
N THR A 68 -27.53 -25.73 13.46
CA THR A 68 -27.53 -25.30 12.07
C THR A 68 -26.18 -24.70 11.70
N PHE A 69 -25.52 -25.20 10.66
CA PHE A 69 -24.31 -24.56 10.11
C PHE A 69 -24.73 -23.51 9.07
N PRO A 70 -24.54 -22.20 9.32
CA PRO A 70 -24.99 -21.14 8.41
C PRO A 70 -24.01 -20.96 7.24
N LEU A 71 -23.93 -21.96 6.35
CA LEU A 71 -23.10 -21.91 5.14
C LEU A 71 -23.53 -20.76 4.21
N GLY A 72 -24.80 -20.38 4.24
CA GLY A 72 -25.31 -19.24 3.47
C GLY A 72 -24.77 -17.89 3.91
N ASN A 73 -24.57 -17.67 5.21
CA ASN A 73 -23.98 -16.43 5.71
C ASN A 73 -22.50 -16.34 5.33
N LEU A 74 -21.79 -17.47 5.38
CA LEU A 74 -20.40 -17.55 4.94
C LEU A 74 -20.26 -17.21 3.45
N LEU A 75 -21.10 -17.81 2.59
CA LEU A 75 -21.06 -17.54 1.16
C LEU A 75 -21.39 -16.06 0.85
N THR A 76 -22.40 -15.51 1.52
CA THR A 76 -22.77 -14.09 1.41
C THR A 76 -21.60 -13.19 1.82
N ALA A 77 -20.94 -13.49 2.95
CA ALA A 77 -19.79 -12.72 3.43
C ALA A 77 -18.61 -12.77 2.44
N ILE A 78 -18.34 -13.92 1.82
CA ILE A 78 -17.29 -14.06 0.80
C ILE A 78 -17.60 -13.20 -0.42
N ILE A 79 -18.84 -13.25 -0.93
CA ILE A 79 -19.23 -12.46 -2.10
C ILE A 79 -19.16 -10.96 -1.78
N SER A 80 -19.67 -10.54 -0.60
CA SER A 80 -19.58 -9.15 -0.15
C SER A 80 -18.13 -8.70 0.00
N PHE A 81 -17.22 -9.54 0.49
CA PHE A 81 -15.78 -9.25 0.56
C PHE A 81 -15.18 -8.98 -0.83
N PHE A 82 -15.47 -9.85 -1.82
CA PHE A 82 -15.01 -9.63 -3.20
C PHE A 82 -15.62 -8.38 -3.83
N ALA A 83 -16.87 -8.06 -3.50
CA ALA A 83 -17.52 -6.84 -3.98
C ALA A 83 -16.86 -5.57 -3.40
N VAL A 84 -16.58 -5.54 -2.09
CA VAL A 84 -15.83 -4.45 -1.46
C VAL A 84 -14.46 -4.28 -2.13
N ALA A 85 -13.73 -5.38 -2.31
CA ALA A 85 -12.42 -5.37 -2.97
C ALA A 85 -12.49 -4.83 -4.41
N LEU A 86 -13.53 -5.21 -5.17
CA LEU A 86 -13.76 -4.72 -6.52
C LEU A 86 -14.04 -3.22 -6.56
N VAL A 87 -14.89 -2.72 -5.66
CA VAL A 87 -15.20 -1.28 -5.56
C VAL A 87 -13.96 -0.48 -5.22
N VAL A 88 -13.17 -0.92 -4.23
CA VAL A 88 -11.91 -0.27 -3.83
C VAL A 88 -10.90 -0.27 -4.99
N TYR A 89 -10.76 -1.40 -5.69
CA TYR A 89 -9.87 -1.50 -6.85
C TYR A 89 -10.28 -0.53 -7.96
N LEU A 90 -11.57 -0.48 -8.31
CA LEU A 90 -12.06 0.38 -9.38
C LEU A 90 -11.96 1.87 -9.01
N VAL A 91 -12.24 2.24 -7.75
CA VAL A 91 -12.25 3.64 -7.30
C VAL A 91 -10.86 4.19 -7.01
N PHE A 92 -9.90 3.38 -6.55
CA PHE A 92 -8.55 3.87 -6.24
C PHE A 92 -7.50 3.39 -7.21
N VAL A 93 -7.43 2.08 -7.45
CA VAL A 93 -6.31 1.47 -8.20
C VAL A 93 -6.40 1.84 -9.68
N VAL A 94 -7.58 1.76 -10.28
CA VAL A 94 -7.78 2.10 -11.71
C VAL A 94 -7.47 3.58 -12.01
N PRO A 95 -8.01 4.57 -11.30
CA PRO A 95 -7.70 5.96 -11.59
C PRO A 95 -6.26 6.33 -11.22
N MET A 96 -5.71 5.78 -10.13
CA MET A 96 -4.31 5.99 -9.78
C MET A 96 -3.38 5.41 -10.86
N ASN A 97 -3.63 4.20 -11.34
CA ASN A 97 -2.87 3.60 -12.44
C ASN A 97 -3.02 4.41 -13.73
N LYS A 98 -4.24 4.83 -14.10
CA LYS A 98 -4.47 5.69 -15.28
C LYS A 98 -3.81 7.06 -15.16
N TRP A 99 -3.77 7.64 -13.96
CA TRP A 99 -3.06 8.90 -13.73
C TRP A 99 -1.55 8.72 -13.84
N LYS A 100 -0.99 7.65 -13.26
CA LYS A 100 0.43 7.30 -13.41
C LYS A 100 0.81 7.05 -14.87
N GLU A 101 -0.01 6.29 -15.60
CA GLU A 101 0.15 6.06 -17.05
C GLU A 101 0.09 7.37 -17.85
N ARG A 102 -0.84 8.27 -17.52
CA ARG A 102 -0.96 9.59 -18.19
C ARG A 102 0.21 10.53 -17.85
N GLN A 103 0.73 10.49 -16.63
CA GLN A 103 1.92 11.25 -16.27
C GLN A 103 3.17 10.68 -16.95
N ALA A 104 3.30 9.35 -17.03
CA ALA A 104 4.36 8.68 -17.79
C ALA A 104 4.27 9.00 -19.30
N ALA A 105 3.06 9.02 -19.87
CA ALA A 105 2.85 9.36 -21.28
C ALA A 105 3.09 10.86 -21.58
N LYS A 106 2.75 11.76 -20.65
CA LYS A 106 3.01 13.21 -20.80
C LYS A 106 4.47 13.58 -20.58
N ALA A 107 5.21 12.80 -19.79
CA ALA A 107 6.64 12.99 -19.59
C ALA A 107 7.48 12.50 -20.77
N GLY A 108 6.92 11.73 -21.71
CA GLY A 108 7.69 11.16 -22.83
C GLY A 108 8.78 10.17 -22.40
N VAL A 109 8.79 9.77 -21.12
CA VAL A 109 9.76 8.83 -20.59
C VAL A 109 9.05 7.53 -20.26
N VAL A 110 9.02 6.67 -21.26
CA VAL A 110 8.91 5.23 -21.04
C VAL A 110 10.22 4.80 -20.36
N GLU A 111 10.37 5.09 -19.05
CA GLU A 111 11.30 4.46 -18.07
C GLU A 111 11.52 5.25 -16.76
N GLU A 112 11.14 6.53 -16.60
CA GLU A 112 11.60 7.33 -15.43
C GLU A 112 10.72 7.30 -14.18
N ALA A 113 9.65 6.50 -14.13
CA ALA A 113 9.08 6.14 -12.82
C ALA A 113 9.94 5.09 -12.08
N ALA A 114 10.89 4.46 -12.80
CA ALA A 114 11.88 3.54 -12.23
C ALA A 114 13.27 4.18 -12.07
N LYS A 115 13.43 5.49 -12.35
CA LYS A 115 14.77 6.10 -12.53
C LYS A 115 14.92 7.53 -12.00
N LEU A 116 14.12 7.95 -11.00
CA LEU A 116 14.70 8.88 -10.04
C LEU A 116 15.76 8.05 -9.30
N PRO A 117 17.06 8.33 -9.47
CA PRO A 117 18.06 7.53 -8.80
C PRO A 117 17.74 7.56 -7.31
N THR A 118 17.48 6.39 -6.75
CA THR A 118 17.21 6.29 -5.32
C THR A 118 18.37 6.92 -4.57
N GLU A 119 18.15 7.41 -3.36
CA GLU A 119 19.25 7.98 -2.54
C GLU A 119 20.45 7.02 -2.50
N ALA A 120 20.19 5.71 -2.51
CA ALA A 120 21.21 4.67 -2.64
C ALA A 120 22.01 4.75 -3.96
N GLU A 121 21.36 4.93 -5.12
CA GLU A 121 22.03 5.07 -6.42
C GLU A 121 22.82 6.38 -6.51
N LEU A 122 22.30 7.48 -5.96
CA LEU A 122 23.04 8.74 -5.88
C LEU A 122 24.29 8.60 -5.00
N LEU A 123 24.19 7.90 -3.86
CA LEU A 123 25.33 7.65 -2.99
C LEU A 123 26.38 6.75 -3.65
N ILE A 124 25.96 5.77 -4.46
CA ILE A 124 26.88 4.95 -5.26
C ILE A 124 27.60 5.82 -6.30
N GLN A 125 26.87 6.67 -7.03
CA GLN A 125 27.47 7.60 -8.00
C GLN A 125 28.46 8.55 -7.32
N ILE A 126 28.12 9.09 -6.15
CA ILE A 126 29.02 9.95 -5.37
C ILE A 126 30.27 9.19 -4.92
N ARG A 127 30.14 7.95 -4.43
CA ARG A 127 31.28 7.11 -4.06
C ARG A 127 32.21 6.91 -5.25
N ASP A 128 31.65 6.54 -6.40
CA ASP A 128 32.42 6.23 -7.60
C ASP A 128 33.14 7.48 -8.15
N LEU A 129 32.48 8.65 -8.09
CA LEU A 129 33.09 9.94 -8.43
C LEU A 129 34.22 10.34 -7.45
N LEU A 130 34.06 10.07 -6.16
CA LEU A 130 35.10 10.33 -5.15
C LEU A 130 36.31 9.40 -5.31
N GLU A 131 36.11 8.14 -5.69
CA GLU A 131 37.20 7.21 -6.00
C GLU A 131 37.99 7.65 -7.24
N GLN A 132 37.31 8.13 -8.28
CA GLN A 132 37.95 8.69 -9.49
C GLN A 132 38.77 9.95 -9.19
N GLN A 133 38.26 10.84 -8.32
CA GLN A 133 39.02 12.03 -7.88
C GLN A 133 40.23 11.64 -7.03
N ARG A 134 40.09 10.65 -6.15
CA ARG A 134 41.19 10.17 -5.30
C ARG A 134 42.29 9.46 -6.10
N GLY A 135 41.95 8.77 -7.18
CA GLY A 135 42.91 8.16 -8.11
C GLY A 135 43.68 9.20 -8.94
N THR A 136 43.10 10.37 -9.19
CA THR A 136 43.72 11.46 -9.97
C THR A 136 44.68 12.33 -9.12
N ALA A 137 44.52 12.33 -7.79
CA ALA A 137 45.30 13.16 -6.86
C ALA A 137 46.57 12.48 -6.31
N ALA A 138 47.03 11.36 -6.86
CA ALA A 138 48.30 10.72 -6.47
C ALA A 138 49.48 11.44 -7.16
N PRO A 139 50.31 12.23 -6.45
CA PRO A 139 51.33 13.02 -7.10
C PRO A 139 52.59 12.18 -7.34
N THR A 140 53.08 12.30 -8.56
CA THR A 140 54.50 12.39 -8.90
C THR A 140 55.37 12.79 -7.70
N ARG A 141 55.99 11.80 -7.03
CA ARG A 141 57.25 12.02 -6.31
C ARG A 141 58.34 12.04 -7.38
N SER A 142 58.67 13.23 -7.84
CA SER A 142 59.85 13.54 -8.63
C SER A 142 61.10 13.03 -7.89
N THR A 143 61.57 11.84 -8.27
CA THR A 143 62.92 11.37 -7.95
C THR A 143 63.87 11.96 -8.99
N GLU A 144 64.29 13.20 -8.78
CA GLU A 144 65.43 13.76 -9.49
C GLU A 144 66.54 14.04 -8.47
N PRO A 145 67.60 13.22 -8.42
CA PRO A 145 68.76 13.52 -7.59
C PRO A 145 69.64 14.53 -8.33
N PRO A 146 70.01 15.68 -7.74
CA PRO A 146 71.04 16.51 -8.33
C PRO A 146 72.39 15.78 -8.21
N SER A 147 72.99 15.48 -9.36
CA SER A 147 74.39 15.06 -9.52
C SER A 147 75.19 16.22 -10.14
N PRO A 148 76.54 16.20 -10.08
CA PRO A 148 77.36 17.12 -9.31
C PRO A 148 78.07 18.15 -10.21
N SER A 149 78.47 19.31 -9.70
CA SER A 149 79.51 20.15 -10.33
C SER A 149 80.07 21.22 -9.39
N ILE A 150 81.34 21.00 -9.02
CA ILE A 150 82.43 21.93 -8.60
C ILE A 150 82.28 22.66 -7.26
#